data_AF-A0A679ICR8-F1
#
_entry.id   AF-A0A679ICR8-F1
#
_cell.length_a   1.000
_cell.length_b   1.000
_cell.length_c   1.000
_cell.angle_alpha   90.00
_cell.angle_beta   90.00
_cell.angle_gamma   90.00
#
_symmetry.space_group_name_H-M   'P 1'
#
loop_
_entity.id
_entity.type
_entity.pdbx_description
1 polymer ?
#
loop_
_entity_poly.entity_id
_entity_poly.type
_entity_poly.pdbx_seq_one_letter_code
_entity_poly.pdbx_strand_id
1 'polypeptide(L)' 'MEIEIGKTYICKPVGLTSEVAGFVEHTYTNTVLISVLECERSDRPKVIEAQNRLLVRYEDIRTVAVVA' A
#
# COMPACT_ATOMS: atom_id res chain seq x y z
N MET A 1 14.76 -1.35 5.79
CA MET A 1 13.64 -2.27 6.08
C MET A 1 13.52 -3.21 4.90
N GLU A 2 13.56 -4.52 5.13
CA GLU A 2 13.32 -5.51 4.08
C GLU A 2 11.81 -5.64 3.90
N ILE A 3 11.33 -5.46 2.67
CA ILE A 3 9.89 -5.56 2.36
C ILE A 3 9.62 -6.97 1.87
N GLU A 4 8.66 -7.62 2.51
CA GLU A 4 8.33 -9.01 2.24
C GLU A 4 6.94 -9.13 1.61
N ILE A 5 6.85 -9.96 0.58
CA ILE A 5 5.57 -10.34 -0.04
C ILE A 5 4.71 -11.04 1.01
N GLY A 6 3.42 -10.68 1.06
CA GLY A 6 2.45 -11.22 2.02
C GLY A 6 2.42 -10.50 3.37
N LYS A 7 3.34 -9.55 3.64
CA LYS A 7 3.26 -8.69 4.83
C LYS A 7 2.46 -7.42 4.54
N THR A 8 1.76 -6.94 5.56
CA THR A 8 0.99 -5.69 5.54
C THR A 8 1.83 -4.53 6.06
N TYR A 9 1.78 -3.40 5.35
CA TYR A 9 2.48 -2.19 5.72
C TYR A 9 1.56 -0.97 5.66
N ILE A 10 1.86 0.01 6.50
CA ILE A 10 1.34 1.38 6.34
C ILE A 10 2.26 2.09 5.36
N CYS A 11 1.67 2.64 4.31
CA CYS A 11 2.42 3.27 3.24
C CYS A 11 1.61 4.33 2.51
N LYS A 12 2.30 5.18 1.74
CA LYS A 12 1.68 6.21 0.91
C LYS A 12 1.76 5.82 -0.57
N PRO A 13 0.65 5.41 -1.20
CA PRO A 13 0.67 5.00 -2.60
C PRO A 13 0.76 6.17 -3.57
N VAL A 14 1.28 5.90 -4.75
CA VAL A 14 1.33 6.86 -5.86
C VAL A 14 -0.10 7.19 -6.29
N GLY A 15 -0.45 8.48 -6.32
CA GLY A 15 -1.78 8.96 -6.70
C GLY A 15 -2.76 9.18 -5.55
N LEU A 16 -2.40 8.78 -4.33
CA LEU A 16 -3.14 9.10 -3.11
C LEU A 16 -2.40 10.13 -2.25
N THR A 17 -3.18 10.92 -1.52
CA THR A 17 -2.65 11.92 -0.58
C THR A 17 -2.46 11.33 0.80
N SER A 18 -3.36 10.43 1.20
CA SER A 18 -3.37 9.82 2.54
C SER A 18 -2.64 8.48 2.55
N GLU A 19 -2.27 8.05 3.75
CA GLU A 19 -1.66 6.73 3.96
C GLU A 19 -2.73 5.64 3.88
N VAL A 20 -2.31 4.45 3.48
CA VAL A 20 -3.14 3.25 3.41
C VAL A 20 -2.41 2.09 4.09
N ALA A 21 -3.19 1.15 4.62
CA ALA A 21 -2.68 -0.16 4.99
C ALA A 21 -2.92 -1.13 3.84
N GLY A 22 -1.89 -1.84 3.41
CA GLY A 22 -2.02 -2.84 2.35
C GLY A 22 -0.95 -3.92 2.44
N PHE A 23 -1.28 -5.10 1.95
CA PHE A 23 -0.33 -6.21 1.89
C PHE A 23 0.39 -6.23 0.55
N VAL A 24 1.67 -6.57 0.59
CA VAL A 24 2.52 -6.60 -0.61
C VAL A 24 2.20 -7.84 -1.43
N GLU A 25 1.65 -7.65 -2.64
CA GLU A 25 1.42 -8.71 -3.62
C GLU A 25 2.67 -9.01 -4.44
N HIS A 26 3.42 -7.96 -4.79
CA HIS A 26 4.57 -8.07 -5.67
C HIS A 26 5.60 -6.99 -5.37
N THR A 27 6.88 -7.31 -5.61
CA THR A 27 7.98 -6.36 -5.49
C THR A 27 8.59 -6.09 -6.86
N TYR A 28 8.96 -4.85 -7.11
CA TYR A 28 9.71 -4.40 -8.27
C TYR A 28 11.02 -3.76 -7.81
N THR A 29 11.81 -3.24 -8.76
CA THR A 29 13.12 -2.62 -8.48
C THR A 29 13.02 -1.47 -7.48
N ASN A 30 12.03 -0.58 -7.61
CA ASN A 30 11.89 0.63 -6.77
C ASN A 30 10.52 0.77 -6.10
N THR A 31 9.59 -0.09 -6.45
CA THR A 31 8.20 -0.03 -6.01
C THR A 31 7.71 -1.40 -5.59
N VAL A 32 6.60 -1.41 -4.87
CA VAL A 32 5.84 -2.60 -4.54
C VAL A 32 4.40 -2.40 -4.98
N LEU A 33 3.77 -3.49 -5.42
CA LEU A 33 2.34 -3.54 -5.61
C LEU A 33 1.71 -3.99 -4.30
N ILE A 34 0.79 -3.20 -3.78
CA ILE A 34 -0.02 -3.56 -2.63
C ILE A 34 -1.47 -3.79 -3.02
N SER A 35 -2.12 -4.68 -2.29
CA SER A 35 -3.57 -4.73 -2.21
C SER A 35 -4.01 -3.99 -0.95
N VAL A 36 -4.85 -2.98 -1.14
CA VAL A 36 -5.31 -2.07 -0.07
C VAL A 36 -6.31 -2.79 0.83
N LEU A 37 -6.04 -2.80 2.14
CA LEU A 37 -6.92 -3.31 3.19
C LEU A 37 -7.70 -2.17 3.85
N GLU A 38 -7.01 -1.08 4.18
CA GLU A 38 -7.60 0.09 4.81
C GLU A 38 -7.12 1.38 4.15
N CYS A 39 -8.05 2.31 3.95
CA CYS A 39 -7.78 3.65 3.44
C CYS A 39 -8.80 4.63 4.00
N GLU A 40 -8.47 5.93 3.93
CA GLU A 40 -9.41 6.98 4.26
C GLU A 40 -10.64 6.98 3.35
N ARG A 41 -11.78 7.42 3.88
CA ARG A 41 -13.05 7.45 3.12
C ARG A 41 -12.97 8.33 1.86
N SER A 42 -12.19 9.39 1.90
CA SER A 42 -11.90 10.29 0.78
C SER A 42 -11.20 9.59 -0.38
N ASP A 43 -10.33 8.62 -0.08
CA ASP A 43 -9.52 7.92 -1.08
C ASP A 43 -10.20 6.66 -1.63
N ARG A 44 -11.26 6.17 -0.97
CA ARG A 44 -12.02 4.98 -1.40
C ARG A 44 -12.40 4.97 -2.89
N PRO A 45 -12.93 6.06 -3.50
CA PRO A 45 -13.30 6.03 -4.92
C PRO A 45 -12.11 5.70 -5.83
N LYS A 46 -10.94 6.29 -5.55
CA LYS A 46 -9.71 6.04 -6.32
C LYS A 46 -9.17 4.63 -6.10
N VAL A 47 -9.25 4.13 -4.87
CA VAL A 47 -8.85 2.75 -4.55
C VAL A 47 -9.74 1.75 -5.31
N ILE A 48 -11.05 2.00 -5.39
CA ILE A 48 -11.99 1.17 -6.14
C ILE A 48 -11.71 1.22 -7.64
N GLU A 49 -11.46 2.41 -8.20
CA GLU A 49 -11.07 2.59 -9.60
C GLU A 49 -9.79 1.82 -9.95
N ALA A 50 -8.83 1.81 -9.01
CA ALA A 50 -7.59 1.04 -9.12
C ALA A 50 -7.75 -0.46 -8.78
N GLN A 51 -8.98 -0.97 -8.65
CA GLN A 51 -9.28 -2.37 -8.32
C GLN A 51 -8.59 -2.84 -7.03
N ASN A 52 -8.51 -1.93 -6.05
CA ASN A 52 -7.83 -2.10 -4.75
C ASN A 52 -6.32 -2.34 -4.84
N ARG A 53 -5.69 -2.14 -6.00
CA ARG A 53 -4.26 -2.36 -6.20
C ARG A 53 -3.53 -1.05 -6.47
N LEU A 54 -2.50 -0.77 -5.68
CA LEU A 54 -1.74 0.47 -5.81
C LEU A 54 -0.24 0.22 -5.78
N LEU A 55 0.50 1.06 -6.49
CA LEU A 55 1.94 1.09 -6.45
C LEU A 55 2.43 2.03 -5.35
N VAL A 56 3.42 1.56 -4.61
CA VAL A 56 4.04 2.28 -3.50
C VAL A 56 5.55 2.25 -3.73
N ARG A 57 6.24 3.37 -3.57
CA ARG A 57 7.72 3.40 -3.61
C ARG A 57 8.28 2.90 -2.29
N TYR A 58 9.44 2.25 -2.30
CA TYR A 58 10.07 1.76 -1.06
C TYR A 58 10.26 2.85 0.00
N GLU A 59 10.58 4.08 -0.43
CA GLU A 59 10.75 5.24 0.44
C GLU A 59 9.45 5.70 1.14
N ASP A 60 8.29 5.34 0.57
CA ASP A 60 6.97 5.70 1.06
C ASP A 60 6.34 4.60 1.95
N ILE A 61 7.09 3.54 2.26
CA ILE A 61 6.69 2.48 3.19
C ILE A 61 7.20 2.83 4.60
N ARG A 62 6.29 2.95 5.57
CA ARG A 62 6.59 3.46 6.91
C ARG A 62 6.86 2.36 7.93
N THR A 63 5.88 1.50 8.16
CA THR A 63 5.92 0.49 9.23
C THR A 63 5.10 -0.72 8.86
N VAL A 64 5.41 -1.85 9.49
CA VAL A 64 4.58 -3.07 9.42
C VAL A 64 3.27 -2.79 10.14
N ALA A 65 2.15 -3.02 9.45
CA ALA A 65 0.85 -3.01 10.09
C ALA A 65 0.62 -4.40 10.69
N VAL A 66 0.57 -4.49 12.02
CA VAL A 66 0.17 -5.72 12.70
C VAL A 66 -1.35 -5.80 12.61
N VAL A 67 -1.84 -6.62 11.69
CA VAL A 67 -3.26 -6.97 11.64
C VAL A 67 -3.48 -8.05 12.71
N ALA A 68 -4.18 -7.70 13.79
CA ALA A 68 -4.49 -8.59 14.90
C ALA A 68 -5.63 -9.56 14.56
#